data_AF-A3YGX1-F1
#
_entry.id   AF-A3YGX1-F1
#
_cell.length_a   1.000
_cell.length_b   1.000
_cell.length_c   1.000
_cell.angle_alpha   90.00
_cell.angle_beta   90.00
_cell.angle_gamma   90.00
#
_symmetry.space_group_name_H-M   'P 1'
#
loop_
_entity.id
_entity.type
_entity.pdbx_description
1 polymer ?
#
loop_
_entity_poly.entity_id
_entity_poly.type
_entity_poly.pdbx_seq_one_letter_code
_entity_poly.pdbx_strand_id
1 'polypeptide(L)'
;ILLGYRFAWESVSLIPYYGKAYWDLTSKEGQLFNPGAEEVKALDGDNRIVGLGLIGHVSDSADLNISYKDIDADFGHYAVLSMGMRFDF
;
A
#
# COMPACT_ATOMS: atom_id res chain seq x y z
N ILE A 1 0.56 10.25 -3.74
CA ILE A 1 0.36 10.03 -5.20
C ILE A 1 1.40 9.02 -5.68
N LEU A 2 1.00 8.03 -6.48
CA LEU A 2 1.89 7.03 -7.08
C LEU A 2 1.99 7.24 -8.59
N LEU A 3 3.21 7.27 -9.11
CA LEU A 3 3.51 7.34 -10.53
C LEU A 3 4.24 6.05 -10.93
N GLY A 4 3.86 5.44 -12.04
CA GLY A 4 4.49 4.21 -12.50
C GLY A 4 4.44 4.08 -14.02
N TYR A 5 5.34 3.28 -14.56
CA TYR A 5 5.38 2.96 -15.98
C TYR A 5 4.90 1.53 -16.19
N ARG A 6 4.02 1.30 -17.16
CA ARG A 6 3.51 -0.05 -17.47
C ARG A 6 4.32 -0.67 -18.60
N PHE A 7 4.98 -1.77 -18.30
CA PHE A 7 5.56 -2.67 -19.28
C PHE A 7 4.56 -3.80 -19.53
N ALA A 8 4.06 -3.93 -20.76
CA ALA A 8 3.01 -4.88 -21.10
C ALA A 8 3.53 -5.93 -22.08
N TRP A 9 3.23 -7.19 -21.78
CA TRP A 9 3.34 -8.36 -22.65
C TRP A 9 1.94 -8.98 -22.84
N GLU A 10 1.82 -10.01 -23.68
CA GLU A 10 0.54 -10.58 -24.09
C GLU A 10 -0.37 -10.98 -22.91
N SER A 11 0.18 -11.61 -21.87
CA SER A 11 -0.62 -12.12 -20.74
C SER A 11 -0.22 -11.53 -19.39
N VAL A 12 0.79 -10.65 -19.37
CA VAL A 12 1.31 -10.09 -18.12
C VAL A 12 1.74 -8.65 -18.31
N SER A 13 1.57 -7.83 -17.29
CA SER A 13 2.13 -6.48 -17.22
C SER A 13 2.89 -6.28 -15.92
N LEU A 14 4.04 -5.63 -16.00
CA LEU A 14 4.85 -5.20 -14.87
C LEU A 14 4.75 -3.68 -14.72
N ILE A 15 4.57 -3.20 -13.50
CA ILE A 15 4.40 -1.78 -13.20
C ILE A 15 5.30 -1.43 -12.01
N PRO A 16 6.56 -1.01 -12.23
CA PRO A 16 7.29 -0.29 -11.19
C PRO A 16 6.61 1.04 -10.93
N TYR A 17 6.43 1.39 -9.66
CA TYR A 17 5.90 2.68 -9.25
C TYR A 17 6.71 3.31 -8.12
N TYR A 18 6.69 4.62 -8.11
CA TYR A 18 7.35 5.50 -7.16
C TYR A 18 6.38 6.60 -6.75
N GLY A 19 6.42 7.04 -5.50
CA GLY A 19 5.59 8.16 -5.11
C GLY A 19 5.66 8.52 -3.64
N LYS A 20 4.55 9.08 -3.14
CA LYS A 20 4.37 9.49 -1.74
C LYS A 20 3.19 8.78 -1.09
N ALA A 21 3.41 8.24 0.10
CA ALA A 21 2.41 7.78 1.06
C ALA A 21 2.11 8.93 2.01
N TYR A 22 0.84 9.05 2.39
CA TYR A 22 0.42 9.84 3.53
C TYR A 22 -0.15 8.88 4.55
N TRP A 23 0.18 9.06 5.81
CA TRP A 23 -0.26 8.20 6.89
C TRP A 23 -0.66 9.03 8.11
N ASP A 24 -1.54 8.44 8.90
CA ASP A 24 -1.93 8.92 10.22
C ASP A 24 -1.79 7.73 11.17
N LEU A 25 -1.02 7.92 12.23
CA LEU A 25 -0.81 6.95 13.29
C LEU A 25 -1.52 7.44 14.55
N THR A 26 -2.61 6.77 14.89
CA THR A 26 -3.30 6.98 16.16
C THR A 26 -2.86 5.90 17.16
N SER A 27 -2.10 6.28 18.18
CA SER A 27 -1.77 5.39 19.30
C SER A 27 -2.81 5.52 20.41
N LYS A 28 -3.31 4.38 20.90
CA LYS A 28 -4.08 4.28 22.15
C LYS A 28 -3.28 3.46 23.13
N GLU A 29 -2.43 4.11 23.91
CA GLU A 29 -1.79 3.48 25.06
C GLU A 29 -2.84 3.23 26.16
N GLY A 30 -2.63 2.25 27.04
CA GLY A 30 -3.27 2.22 28.36
C GLY A 30 -4.66 1.60 28.60
N GLN A 31 -5.44 1.15 27.59
CA GLN A 31 -6.82 0.67 27.86
C GLN A 31 -6.94 -0.58 28.75
N LEU A 32 -5.89 -1.40 28.92
CA LEU A 32 -5.97 -2.61 29.75
C LEU A 32 -5.86 -2.33 31.25
N PHE A 33 -5.25 -1.21 31.69
CA PHE A 33 -4.92 -0.99 33.11
C PHE A 33 -5.14 0.44 33.64
N ASN A 34 -5.61 1.40 32.84
CA ASN A 34 -5.85 2.79 33.30
C ASN A 34 -7.21 3.35 32.82
N PRO A 35 -8.18 3.63 33.70
CA PRO A 35 -9.53 4.10 33.33
C PRO A 35 -9.64 5.63 33.12
N GLY A 36 -8.53 6.37 33.11
CA GLY A 36 -8.49 7.82 32.90
C GLY A 36 -8.51 8.25 31.42
N ALA A 37 -8.72 9.55 31.17
CA ALA A 37 -8.54 10.12 29.83
C ALA A 37 -7.04 10.25 29.50
N GLU A 38 -6.49 9.29 28.75
CA GLU A 38 -5.12 9.37 28.26
C GLU A 38 -5.02 10.24 27.00
N GLU A 39 -3.88 10.92 26.83
CA GLU A 39 -3.59 11.75 25.65
C GLU A 39 -3.52 10.90 24.39
N VAL A 40 -4.41 11.17 23.44
CA VAL A 40 -4.32 10.62 22.09
C VAL A 40 -3.18 11.34 21.38
N LYS A 41 -2.08 10.62 21.13
CA LYS A 41 -1.03 11.10 20.22
C LYS A 41 -1.42 10.71 18.80
N ALA A 42 -1.73 11.73 18.00
CA ALA A 42 -1.85 11.62 16.56
C ALA A 42 -0.54 12.08 15.93
N LEU A 43 0.06 11.23 15.11
CA LEU A 43 1.23 11.56 14.30
C LEU A 43 0.82 11.44 12.83
N ASP A 44 1.12 12.47 12.06
CA ASP A 44 0.94 12.51 10.62
C ASP A 44 2.29 12.63 9.92
N GLY A 45 2.37 12.14 8.70
CA GLY A 45 3.58 12.26 7.90
C GLY A 45 3.41 11.84 6.45
N ASP A 46 4.43 12.16 5.65
CA ASP A 46 4.54 11.72 4.27
C ASP A 46 5.89 11.10 3.98
N ASN A 47 5.87 9.93 3.35
CA ASN A 47 7.08 9.19 3.05
C ASN A 47 7.12 8.70 1.61
N ARG A 48 8.34 8.49 1.14
CA ARG A 48 8.61 7.96 -0.19
C ARG A 48 8.19 6.50 -0.25
N ILE A 49 7.46 6.15 -1.30
CA ILE A 49 7.11 4.77 -1.61
C ILE A 49 7.84 4.34 -2.86
N VAL A 50 8.39 3.12 -2.83
CA VAL A 50 8.80 2.39 -4.02
C VAL A 50 8.00 1.10 -4.08
N GLY A 51 7.63 0.64 -5.27
CA GLY A 51 7.02 -0.67 -5.36
C GLY A 51 6.92 -1.21 -6.77
N LEU A 52 6.35 -2.40 -6.83
CA LEU A 52 6.21 -3.20 -8.04
C LEU A 52 4.80 -3.77 -8.11
N GLY A 53 4.21 -3.74 -9.29
CA GLY A 53 2.91 -4.34 -9.59
C GLY A 53 3.04 -5.35 -10.71
N LEU A 54 2.29 -6.44 -10.62
CA LEU A 54 2.12 -7.46 -11.63
C LEU A 54 0.63 -7.58 -11.93
N ILE A 55 0.27 -7.52 -13.20
CA ILE A 55 -1.09 -7.78 -13.67
C ILE A 55 -1.02 -8.97 -14.59
N GLY A 56 -1.68 -10.07 -14.26
CA GLY A 56 -1.79 -11.27 -15.09
C GLY A 56 -3.19 -11.37 -15.69
N HIS A 57 -3.27 -11.61 -16.99
CA HIS A 57 -4.54 -11.88 -17.67
C HIS A 57 -4.97 -13.32 -17.39
N VAL A 58 -6.14 -13.51 -16.81
CA VAL A 58 -6.67 -14.85 -16.45
C VAL A 58 -7.66 -15.34 -17.49
N SER A 59 -8.52 -14.45 -17.98
CA SER A 59 -9.49 -14.69 -19.05
C SER A 59 -9.91 -13.38 -19.69
N ASP A 60 -10.62 -13.42 -20.82
CA ASP A 60 -11.10 -12.24 -21.55
C ASP A 60 -11.86 -11.21 -20.69
N SER A 61 -12.39 -11.64 -19.54
CA SER A 61 -13.15 -10.83 -18.58
C SER A 61 -12.48 -10.66 -17.21
N ALA A 62 -11.27 -11.18 -16.98
CA ALA A 62 -10.65 -11.17 -15.66
C ALA A 62 -9.12 -10.98 -15.67
N ASP A 63 -8.64 -10.07 -14.82
CA ASP A 63 -7.23 -9.81 -14.56
C ASP A 63 -6.92 -9.99 -13.06
N LEU A 64 -5.82 -10.69 -12.75
CA LEU A 64 -5.25 -10.76 -11.40
C LEU A 64 -4.20 -9.66 -11.23
N ASN A 65 -4.23 -8.94 -10.11
CA ASN A 65 -3.25 -7.92 -9.76
C ASN A 65 -2.56 -8.29 -8.44
N ILE A 66 -1.23 -8.29 -8.44
CA ILE A 66 -0.39 -8.45 -7.25
C ILE A 66 0.52 -7.24 -7.17
N SER A 67 0.60 -6.60 -6.02
CA SER A 67 1.45 -5.41 -5.84
C SER A 67 2.20 -5.45 -4.52
N TYR A 68 3.49 -5.13 -4.55
CA TYR A 68 4.35 -5.00 -3.39
C TYR A 68 4.83 -3.56 -3.26
N LYS A 69 4.67 -2.96 -2.08
CA LYS A 69 5.12 -1.59 -1.77
C LYS A 69 6.06 -1.63 -0.58
N ASP A 70 7.17 -0.95 -0.74
CA ASP A 70 8.15 -0.70 0.30
C ASP A 70 8.07 0.78 0.71
N ILE A 71 7.96 1.03 2.01
CA ILE A 71 7.69 2.34 2.58
C ILE A 71 8.56 2.54 3.83
N ASP A 72 9.45 3.51 3.75
CA ASP A 72 10.28 3.96 4.86
C ASP A 72 9.61 5.14 5.56
N ALA A 73 8.96 4.92 6.70
CA ALA A 73 8.39 5.99 7.50
C ALA A 73 9.17 6.35 8.75
N ASP A 74 8.84 7.52 9.28
CA ASP A 74 9.50 8.10 10.44
C ASP A 74 9.32 7.24 11.70
N PHE A 75 8.21 6.49 11.79
CA PHE A 75 7.93 5.55 12.87
C PHE A 75 8.36 4.10 12.59
N GLY A 76 8.89 3.82 11.39
CA GLY A 76 9.38 2.49 11.03
C GLY A 76 9.28 2.17 9.53
N HIS A 77 9.95 1.07 9.16
CA HIS A 77 9.90 0.49 7.83
C HIS A 77 8.73 -0.50 7.72
N TYR A 78 7.92 -0.39 6.67
CA TYR A 78 6.81 -1.31 6.43
C TYR A 78 6.67 -1.68 4.96
N ALA A 79 6.29 -2.93 4.75
CA ALA A 79 6.01 -3.48 3.44
C ALA A 79 4.53 -3.84 3.33
N VAL A 80 3.92 -3.50 2.19
CA VAL A 80 2.52 -3.82 1.89
C VAL A 80 2.47 -4.73 0.67
N LEU A 81 1.98 -5.96 0.89
CA LEU A 81 1.60 -6.87 -0.18
C LEU A 81 0.09 -6.78 -0.38
N SER A 82 -0.34 -6.49 -1.60
CA SER A 82 -1.76 -6.44 -1.98
C SER A 82 -2.01 -7.39 -3.13
N MET A 83 -3.16 -8.07 -3.09
CA MET A 83 -3.66 -8.91 -4.16
C MET A 83 -5.12 -8.55 -4.44
N GLY A 84 -5.49 -8.47 -5.70
CA GLY A 84 -6.84 -8.15 -6.13
C GLY A 84 -7.15 -8.76 -7.49
N MET A 85 -8.42 -8.84 -7.82
CA MET A 85 -8.90 -9.32 -9.11
C MET A 85 -9.83 -8.27 -9.69
N ARG A 86 -9.66 -7.96 -10.97
CA ARG A 86 -10.52 -7.06 -11.73
C ARG A 86 -11.34 -7.88 -12.70
N PHE A 87 -12.64 -7.57 -12.78
CA PHE A 87 -13.55 -8.12 -13.77
C PHE A 87 -14.02 -7.00 -14.70
N ASP A 88 -14.03 -7.25 -16.01
CA ASP A 88 -14.66 -6.37 -16.99
C ASP A 88 -15.99 -7.03 -17.42
N PHE A 89 -17.10 -6.29 -17.25
CA PHE A 89 -18.48 -6.71 -17.54
C PHE A 89 -19.08 -5.87 -18.67
#